data_AF-A0A9N9R613-F1
#
_entry.id   AF-A0A9N9R613-F1
#
_cell.length_a   1.000
_cell.length_b   1.000
_cell.length_c   1.000
_cell.angle_alpha   90.00
_cell.angle_beta   90.00
_cell.angle_gamma   90.00
#
_symmetry.space_group_name_H-M   'P 1'
#
loop_
_entity.id
_entity.type
_entity.pdbx_description
1 polymer ?
#
loop_
_entity_poly.entity_id
_entity_poly.type
_entity_poly.pdbx_seq_one_letter_code
_entity_poly.pdbx_strand_id
1 'polypeptide(L)' 'MKTSQNEILENAVFTWFLQKRACGQPISGPLLCEKALDFNQKLGGDTSFKASCGWFFLFFPFHPVGVVRGD' A
#
# COMPACT_ATOMS: atom_id res chain seq x y z
N MET A 1 17.90 -14.03 10.52
CA MET A 1 16.63 -13.29 10.37
C MET A 1 16.74 -12.50 9.08
N LYS A 2 16.04 -12.90 8.01
CA LYS A 2 15.96 -12.08 6.80
C LYS A 2 15.04 -10.92 7.15
N THR A 3 15.59 -9.80 7.59
CA THR A 3 14.89 -8.52 7.62
C THR A 3 14.63 -8.15 6.16
N SER A 4 13.55 -8.71 5.65
CA SER A 4 13.16 -8.68 4.24
C SER A 4 13.02 -7.23 3.83
N GLN A 5 13.67 -6.82 2.74
CA GLN A 5 13.50 -5.48 2.14
C GLN A 5 12.02 -5.07 1.99
N ASN A 6 11.14 -6.07 1.90
CA ASN A 6 9.69 -5.94 1.96
C ASN A 6 9.17 -5.22 3.22
N GLU A 7 9.75 -5.44 4.41
CA GLU A 7 9.26 -4.82 5.65
C GLU A 7 9.55 -3.31 5.68
N ILE A 8 10.72 -2.90 5.18
CA ILE A 8 11.09 -1.48 5.04
C ILE A 8 10.15 -0.80 4.04
N LEU A 9 9.86 -1.49 2.94
CA LEU A 9 8.92 -1.04 1.92
C LEU A 9 7.48 -0.94 2.47
N GLU A 10 7.00 -1.98 3.16
CA GLU A 10 5.69 -2.05 3.79
C GLU A 10 5.51 -0.89 4.77
N ASN A 11 6.52 -0.63 5.61
CA ASN A 11 6.48 0.46 6.58
C ASN A 11 6.49 1.84 5.91
N ALA A 12 7.27 2.02 4.84
CA ALA A 12 7.28 3.26 4.06
C ALA A 12 5.91 3.54 3.40
N VAL A 13 5.31 2.51 2.78
CA VAL A 13 3.99 2.59 2.14
C VAL A 13 2.90 2.86 3.20
N PHE A 14 2.97 2.18 4.35
CA PHE A 14 2.02 2.36 5.45
C PHE A 14 2.10 3.76 6.06
N THR A 15 3.31 4.27 6.29
CA THR A 15 3.52 5.63 6.79
C THR A 15 2.95 6.67 5.81
N TRP A 16 3.22 6.51 4.52
CA TRP A 16 2.65 7.38 3.48
C TRP A 16 1.12 7.31 3.44
N PHE A 17 0.55 6.11 3.56
CA PHE A 17 -0.88 5.91 3.61
C PHE A 17 -1.52 6.63 4.81
N LEU A 18 -0.93 6.53 6.00
CA LEU A 18 -1.40 7.24 7.20
C LEU A 18 -1.37 8.75 7.02
N GLN A 19 -0.28 9.29 6.45
CA GLN A 19 -0.19 10.73 6.15
C GLN A 19 -1.30 11.19 5.21
N LYS A 20 -1.59 10.41 4.17
CA LYS A 20 -2.63 10.74 3.20
C LYS A 20 -4.05 10.62 3.75
N ARG A 21 -4.28 9.62 4.60
CA ARG A 21 -5.51 9.49 5.40
C ARG A 21 -5.68 10.69 6.32
N ALA A 22 -4.63 11.15 7.00
CA ALA A 22 -4.66 12.33 7.84
C ALA A 22 -4.95 13.62 7.06
N CYS A 23 -4.49 13.71 5.79
CA CYS A 23 -4.87 14.79 4.88
C CYS A 23 -6.31 14.69 4.33
N GLY A 24 -7.08 13.66 4.68
CA GLY A 24 -8.43 13.45 4.16
C GLY A 24 -8.48 13.04 2.69
N GLN A 25 -7.35 12.63 2.08
CA GLN A 25 -7.36 12.13 0.70
C GLN A 25 -7.79 10.65 0.68
N PRO A 26 -8.85 10.30 -0.06
CA PRO A 26 -9.20 8.90 -0.28
C PRO A 26 -8.11 8.25 -1.14
N ILE A 27 -7.46 7.22 -0.59
CA ILE A 27 -6.51 6.40 -1.33
C ILE A 27 -7.23 5.17 -1.86
N SER A 28 -7.27 5.04 -3.18
CA SER A 28 -7.75 3.83 -3.85
C SER A 28 -6.68 2.73 -3.80
N GLY A 29 -7.10 1.46 -3.74
CA GLY A 29 -6.20 0.31 -3.77
C GLY A 29 -5.15 0.34 -4.90
N PRO A 30 -5.53 0.65 -6.16
CA PRO A 30 -4.57 0.75 -7.28
C PRO A 30 -3.47 1.80 -7.06
N LEU A 31 -3.83 2.95 -6.45
CA LEU A 31 -2.88 4.02 -6.15
C LEU A 31 -1.86 3.58 -5.10
N LEU A 32 -2.31 2.80 -4.11
CA LEU A 32 -1.42 2.23 -3.09
C LEU A 32 -0.45 1.22 -3.71
N CYS A 33 -0.92 0.37 -4.63
CA CYS A 33 -0.07 -0.58 -5.36
C CYS A 33 0.99 0.15 -6.19
N GLU A 34 0.62 1.21 -6.90
CA GLU A 34 1.56 2.03 -7.66
C GLU A 34 2.62 2.66 -6.75
N LYS A 35 2.23 3.17 -5.58
CA LYS A 35 3.18 3.71 -4.60
C LYS A 35 4.10 2.68 -4.00
N ALA A 36 3.62 1.47 -3.76
CA ALA A 36 4.48 0.37 -3.33
C ALA A 36 5.54 0.04 -4.39
N LEU A 37 5.21 0.06 -5.68
CA LEU A 37 6.20 -0.11 -6.75
C LEU A 37 7.21 1.04 -6.79
N ASP A 38 6.75 2.28 -6.68
CA ASP A 38 7.58 3.48 -6.67
C ASP A 38 8.55 3.50 -5.48
N PHE A 39 8.08 3.15 -4.28
CA PHE A 39 8.94 3.00 -3.10
C PHE A 39 9.91 1.84 -3.23
N ASN A 40 9.50 0.72 -3.82
CA ASN A 40 10.39 -0.43 -4.03
C ASN A 40 11.55 -0.05 -4.96
N GLN A 41 11.27 0.67 -6.05
CA GLN A 41 12.30 1.19 -6.95
C GLN A 41 13.25 2.17 -6.24
N LYS A 42 12.70 3.08 -5.43
CA LYS A 42 13.49 4.07 -4.67
C LYS A 42 14.37 3.44 -3.59
N LEU A 43 13.91 2.36 -2.97
CA LEU A 43 14.66 1.62 -1.96
C LEU A 43 15.67 0.64 -2.57
N GLY A 44 15.75 0.54 -3.91
CA GLY A 44 16.61 -0.44 -4.58
C GLY A 44 16.20 -1.89 -4.30
N GLY A 45 14.90 -2.11 -4.05
CA GLY A 45 14.32 -3.42 -3.81
C GLY A 45 14.22 -4.24 -5.09
N ASP A 46 13.75 -5.47 -4.93
CA ASP A 46 13.73 -6.46 -6.01
C ASP A 46 12.77 -6.03 -7.15
N THR A 47 13.23 -6.07 -8.39
CA THR A 47 12.40 -5.73 -9.58
C THR A 47 11.24 -6.71 -9.80
N SER A 48 11.26 -7.88 -9.17
CA SER A 48 10.17 -8.86 -9.17
C SER A 48 9.11 -8.57 -8.10
N PHE A 49 9.32 -7.56 -7.23
CA PHE A 49 8.31 -7.16 -6.26
C PHE A 49 7.04 -6.74 -6.97
N LYS A 50 5.96 -7.48 -6.71
CA LYS A 50 4.66 -7.23 -7.29
C LYS A 50 3.69 -6.92 -6.16
N ALA A 51 3.26 -5.67 -6.10
CA ALA A 51 2.16 -5.23 -5.25
C ALA A 51 0.86 -5.95 -5.68
N SER A 52 0.71 -7.18 -5.19
CA SER A 52 -0.37 -8.09 -5.56
C SER A 52 -1.55 -7.89 -4.64
N CYS A 53 -2.76 -8.22 -5.09
CA CYS A 53 -3.97 -8.12 -4.27
C CYS A 53 -3.81 -8.84 -2.92
N GLY A 54 -3.13 -10.00 -2.88
CA GLY A 54 -2.86 -10.71 -1.63
C GLY A 54 -1.96 -9.94 -0.64
N TRP A 55 -0.94 -9.24 -1.14
CA TRP A 55 -0.10 -8.37 -0.32
C TRP A 55 -0.89 -7.16 0.19
N PHE A 56 -1.74 -6.59 -0.66
CA PHE A 56 -2.64 -5.51 -0.28
C PHE A 56 -3.61 -5.92 0.85
N PHE A 57 -4.31 -7.05 0.71
CA PHE A 57 -5.29 -7.50 1.71
C PHE A 57 -4.69 -7.93 3.05
N LEU A 58 -3.43 -8.37 3.08
CA LEU A 58 -2.74 -8.74 4.32
C LEU A 58 -2.33 -7.53 5.16
N PHE A 59 -1.83 -6.47 4.52
CA PHE A 59 -1.28 -5.30 5.23
C PHE A 59 -2.25 -4.12 5.34
N PHE A 60 -3.17 -4.02 4.39
CA PHE A 60 -4.16 -2.98 4.35
C PHE A 60 -5.54 -3.66 4.37
N PRO A 61 -6.14 -3.86 5.56
CA PRO A 61 -7.56 -4.16 5.66
C PRO A 61 -8.32 -2.90 5.23
N PHE A 62 -8.31 -2.63 3.93
CA PHE A 62 -9.18 -1.65 3.33
C PHE A 62 -10.57 -2.25 3.45
N HIS A 63 -11.34 -1.81 4.45
CA HIS A 63 -12.78 -1.96 4.37
C HIS A 63 -13.17 -1.22 3.08
N PRO A 64 -13.70 -1.88 2.04
CA PRO A 64 -14.24 -1.19 0.90
C PRO A 64 -15.30 -0.23 1.47
N VAL A 65 -14.95 1.04 1.51
CA VAL A 65 -15.80 2.06 2.11
C VAL A 65 -17.04 2.09 1.23
N GLY A 66 -18.14 1.60 1.81
CA GLY A 66 -19.51 1.64 1.34
C GLY A 66 -19.72 1.77 -0.16
N VAL A 67 -20.18 0.68 -0.78
CA VAL A 67 -21.33 0.83 -1.67
C VAL A 67 -22.42 1.47 -0.81
N VAL A 68 -22.54 2.79 -0.87
CA VAL A 68 -23.78 3.47 -0.50
C VAL A 68 -24.78 2.89 -1.50
N ARG A 69 -25.61 1.96 -1.04
CA ARG A 69 -26.81 1.58 -1.79
C ARG A 69 -27.60 2.87 -1.89
N GLY A 70 -27.68 3.44 -3.10
CA GLY A 70 -28.68 4.45 -3.40
C GLY A 70 -30.06 3.86 -3.12
N ASP A 71 -30.79 4.58 -2.28
CA ASP A 71 -32.24 4.83 -2.31
C ASP A 71 -33.10 3.99 -3.26
#